data_AF-A0A0C5S2P0-F1
#
_entry.id   AF-A0A0C5S2P0-F1
#
_cell.length_a   1.000
_cell.length_b   1.000
_cell.length_c   1.000
_cell.angle_alpha   90.00
_cell.angle_beta   90.00
_cell.angle_gamma   90.00
#
_symmetry.space_group_name_H-M   'P 1'
#
loop_
_entity.id
_entity.type
_entity.pdbx_description
1 polymer ?
#
loop_
_entity_poly.entity_id
_entity_poly.type
_entity_poly.pdbx_seq_one_letter_code
_entity_poly.pdbx_strand_id
1 'polypeptide(L)'
;MHQAATNAAAKGGSNSNFLTILIIIIPIILIIVFIVRKKRRQNGDGPSTGNNQNKSDTNEVWTTIKKYLHQIDDKGKEVIDSYVVKRPEPHNTSQMTKLQKQEYKEEIERIKALKTTDPNAYKQEMLRIKKEKRAKPKELYVVLFTTRNAKTKVVDEPRAFECEVKLVKINKKENRREIDIIKPLDYDHEMRWIKVIKDKDDQAYAKKLEADKKRQQKAIERKQAKLNKAQNQTN
;
A
#
# COMPACT_ATOMS: atom_id res chain seq x y z
N MET A 1 33.62 -67.60 -7.25
CA MET A 1 32.76 -66.70 -8.05
C MET A 1 32.33 -65.55 -7.15
N HIS A 2 32.61 -64.31 -7.60
CA HIS A 2 32.19 -62.98 -7.13
C HIS A 2 32.26 -62.68 -5.61
N GLN A 3 33.28 -61.92 -5.16
CA GLN A 3 33.34 -60.44 -5.06
C GLN A 3 32.39 -59.85 -4.00
N ALA A 4 32.74 -58.87 -3.18
CA ALA A 4 34.00 -58.24 -2.75
C ALA A 4 33.61 -57.19 -1.66
N ALA A 5 34.54 -56.91 -0.73
CA ALA A 5 34.90 -55.57 -0.20
C ALA A 5 33.83 -54.70 0.53
N THR A 6 34.10 -53.84 1.53
CA THR A 6 35.30 -53.38 2.26
C THR A 6 34.88 -52.42 3.39
N ASN A 7 35.62 -52.46 4.50
CA ASN A 7 36.24 -51.38 5.30
C ASN A 7 35.63 -49.96 5.35
N ALA A 8 35.61 -49.39 6.56
CA ALA A 8 36.53 -48.33 7.03
C ALA A 8 35.85 -47.23 7.86
N ALA A 9 36.44 -47.01 9.03
CA ALA A 9 36.23 -45.85 9.89
C ALA A 9 37.18 -44.69 9.52
N ALA A 10 36.80 -43.51 10.02
CA ALA A 10 37.64 -42.38 10.48
C ALA A 10 38.13 -41.30 9.49
N LYS A 11 37.52 -40.10 9.68
CA LYS A 11 38.11 -38.77 9.98
C LYS A 11 39.31 -38.24 9.16
N GLY A 12 39.11 -37.01 8.66
CA GLY A 12 40.08 -35.91 8.81
C GLY A 12 40.23 -34.98 7.59
N GLY A 13 39.79 -33.73 7.70
CA GLY A 13 40.04 -32.69 6.68
C GLY A 13 39.64 -31.28 7.17
N SER A 14 40.66 -30.53 7.59
CA SER A 14 40.66 -29.16 8.13
C SER A 14 39.94 -28.09 7.29
N ASN A 15 39.24 -27.15 7.95
CA ASN A 15 38.87 -25.83 7.41
C ASN A 15 38.86 -24.74 8.51
N SER A 16 39.93 -24.68 9.32
CA SER A 16 40.11 -23.68 10.39
C SER A 16 40.28 -22.23 9.90
N ASN A 17 40.36 -21.99 8.59
CA ASN A 17 40.56 -20.66 8.01
C ASN A 17 39.25 -19.93 7.66
N PHE A 18 38.13 -20.62 7.52
CA PHE A 18 36.86 -19.96 7.14
C PHE A 18 36.17 -19.29 8.35
N LEU A 19 36.27 -19.89 9.53
CA LEU A 19 35.67 -19.36 10.77
C LEU A 19 36.43 -18.16 11.34
N THR A 20 37.76 -18.15 11.24
CA THR A 20 38.60 -17.01 11.67
C THR A 20 38.44 -15.80 10.76
N ILE A 21 38.28 -15.99 9.45
CA ILE A 21 37.97 -14.92 8.49
C ILE A 21 36.59 -14.29 8.78
N LEU A 22 35.57 -15.10 9.13
CA LEU A 22 34.24 -14.61 9.51
C LEU A 22 34.24 -13.79 10.81
N ILE A 23 34.99 -14.22 11.84
CA ILE A 23 35.04 -13.53 13.14
C ILE A 23 35.75 -12.17 13.05
N ILE A 24 36.69 -12.00 12.11
CA ILE A 24 37.42 -10.72 11.93
C ILE A 24 36.66 -9.77 10.98
N ILE A 25 36.02 -10.29 9.93
CA ILE A 25 35.32 -9.45 8.93
C ILE A 25 34.04 -8.82 9.50
N ILE A 26 33.26 -9.56 10.31
CA ILE A 26 32.01 -9.06 10.88
C ILE A 26 32.21 -7.79 11.75
N PRO A 27 33.14 -7.74 12.71
CA PRO A 27 33.36 -6.52 13.50
C PRO A 27 33.93 -5.37 12.66
N ILE A 28 34.77 -5.62 11.65
CA ILE A 28 35.29 -4.57 10.75
C ILE A 28 34.16 -3.96 9.93
N ILE A 29 33.25 -4.77 9.36
CA ILE A 29 32.08 -4.27 8.63
C ILE A 29 31.15 -3.47 9.55
N LEU A 30 30.93 -3.92 10.78
CA LEU A 30 30.10 -3.18 11.75
C LEU A 30 30.72 -1.85 12.15
N ILE A 31 32.05 -1.77 12.32
CA ILE A 31 32.77 -0.53 12.60
C ILE A 31 32.69 0.43 11.39
N ILE A 32 32.86 -0.06 10.16
CA ILE A 32 32.71 0.75 8.95
C ILE A 32 31.28 1.27 8.80
N VAL A 33 30.26 0.43 9.01
CA VAL A 33 28.84 0.85 8.98
C VAL A 33 28.55 1.88 10.08
N PHE A 34 29.10 1.69 11.28
CA PHE A 34 28.94 2.63 12.39
C PHE A 34 29.62 3.98 12.11
N ILE A 35 30.83 3.98 11.55
CA ILE A 35 31.56 5.20 11.17
C ILE A 35 30.85 5.92 10.01
N VAL A 36 30.40 5.22 8.97
CA VAL A 36 29.65 5.83 7.85
C VAL A 36 28.32 6.41 8.33
N ARG A 37 27.61 5.72 9.24
CA ARG A 37 26.34 6.20 9.81
C ARG A 37 26.55 7.39 10.76
N LYS A 38 27.68 7.46 11.47
CA LYS A 38 28.09 8.62 12.29
C LYS A 38 28.53 9.80 11.42
N LYS A 39 29.28 9.56 10.34
CA LYS A 39 29.71 10.60 9.38
C LYS A 39 28.53 11.21 8.60
N ARG A 40 27.51 10.41 8.23
CA ARG A 40 26.25 10.90 7.64
C ARG A 40 25.39 11.73 8.61
N ARG A 41 25.58 11.60 9.92
CA ARG A 41 24.89 12.43 10.93
C ARG A 41 25.66 13.71 11.26
N GLN A 42 26.97 13.74 11.03
CA GLN A 42 27.83 14.90 11.30
C GLN A 42 28.03 15.80 10.07
N ASN A 43 28.07 15.23 8.87
CA ASN A 43 28.02 16.01 7.63
C ASN A 43 26.55 16.23 7.29
N GLY A 44 26.06 17.43 7.61
CA GLY A 44 24.67 17.85 7.51
C GLY A 44 24.06 17.80 6.11
N ASP A 45 23.89 16.60 5.57
CA ASP A 45 22.80 16.33 4.63
C ASP A 45 21.52 16.29 5.47
N GLY A 46 20.96 17.48 5.71
CA GLY A 46 19.56 17.61 6.13
C GLY A 46 18.69 16.73 5.22
N PRO A 47 17.56 16.21 5.70
CA PRO A 47 16.75 15.29 4.92
C PRO A 47 16.40 15.96 3.61
N SER A 48 17.01 15.49 2.51
CA SER A 48 16.58 15.80 1.17
C SER A 48 15.10 15.43 1.14
N THR A 49 14.24 16.41 1.00
CA THR A 49 12.78 16.30 0.89
C THR A 49 12.43 15.66 -0.46
N GLY A 50 12.98 14.47 -0.72
CA GLY A 50 12.67 13.64 -1.86
C GLY A 50 11.60 12.64 -1.44
N ASN A 51 10.34 12.93 -1.77
CA ASN A 51 9.27 11.94 -1.96
C ASN A 51 9.12 10.82 -0.90
N ASN A 52 9.40 11.08 0.38
CA ASN A 52 9.20 10.07 1.43
C ASN A 52 7.71 9.81 1.74
N GLN A 53 6.81 10.70 1.33
CA GLN A 53 5.36 10.54 1.50
C GLN A 53 4.81 9.31 0.76
N ASN A 54 5.23 9.07 -0.49
CA ASN A 54 4.75 7.91 -1.25
C ASN A 54 5.22 6.58 -0.65
N LYS A 55 6.39 6.56 0.01
CA LYS A 55 6.90 5.36 0.69
C LYS A 55 6.17 5.09 2.01
N SER A 56 5.77 6.13 2.76
CA SER A 56 4.97 5.94 3.98
C SER A 56 3.58 5.41 3.64
N ASP A 57 2.91 6.00 2.65
CA ASP A 57 1.51 5.68 2.33
C ASP A 57 1.37 4.25 1.76
N THR A 58 2.30 3.84 0.89
CA THR A 58 2.36 2.46 0.37
C THR A 58 2.57 1.45 1.51
N ASN A 59 3.35 1.82 2.53
CA ASN A 59 3.59 0.98 3.69
C ASN A 59 2.35 0.88 4.60
N GLU A 60 1.58 1.96 4.76
CA GLU A 60 0.32 1.96 5.52
C GLU A 60 -0.71 1.01 4.90
N VAL A 61 -0.92 1.10 3.58
CA VAL A 61 -1.87 0.22 2.86
C VAL A 61 -1.44 -1.24 2.98
N TRP A 62 -0.16 -1.53 2.72
CA TRP A 62 0.37 -2.88 2.80
C TRP A 62 0.24 -3.48 4.21
N THR A 63 0.60 -2.70 5.24
CA THR A 63 0.48 -3.10 6.65
C THR A 63 -0.99 -3.36 7.02
N THR A 64 -1.91 -2.55 6.51
CA THR A 64 -3.35 -2.73 6.74
C THR A 64 -3.87 -4.01 6.08
N ILE A 65 -3.49 -4.28 4.83
CA ILE A 65 -3.86 -5.54 4.15
C ILE A 65 -3.28 -6.74 4.91
N LYS A 66 -2.05 -6.67 5.40
CA LYS A 66 -1.45 -7.72 6.22
C LYS A 66 -2.19 -7.92 7.54
N LYS A 67 -2.61 -6.85 8.21
CA LYS A 67 -3.46 -6.90 9.41
C LYS A 67 -4.78 -7.62 9.09
N TYR A 68 -5.42 -7.30 7.97
CA TYR A 68 -6.64 -7.98 7.51
C TYR A 68 -6.43 -9.48 7.28
N LEU A 69 -5.40 -9.85 6.51
CA LEU A 69 -5.05 -11.25 6.26
C LEU A 69 -4.80 -12.02 7.56
N HIS A 70 -4.16 -11.38 8.54
CA HIS A 70 -3.96 -11.99 9.86
C HIS A 70 -5.29 -12.21 10.62
N GLN A 71 -6.24 -11.28 10.53
CA GLN A 71 -7.56 -11.40 11.18
C GLN A 71 -8.39 -12.57 10.63
N ILE A 72 -8.21 -12.92 9.36
CA ILE A 72 -8.89 -14.04 8.71
C ILE A 72 -8.03 -15.31 8.63
N ASP A 73 -6.91 -15.36 9.37
CA ASP A 73 -5.91 -16.43 9.40
C ASP A 73 -5.30 -16.82 8.03
N ASP A 74 -5.29 -15.91 7.07
CA ASP A 74 -4.81 -16.12 5.70
C ASP A 74 -3.35 -15.62 5.52
N LYS A 75 -2.44 -16.16 6.33
CA LYS A 75 -1.04 -15.72 6.44
C LYS A 75 -0.16 -16.24 5.28
N GLY A 76 1.03 -15.65 5.12
CA GLY A 76 2.03 -16.13 4.14
C GLY A 76 1.77 -15.70 2.68
N LYS A 77 0.85 -14.77 2.46
CA LYS A 77 0.51 -14.23 1.14
C LYS A 77 1.24 -12.92 0.86
N GLU A 78 1.68 -12.71 -0.37
CA GLU A 78 2.25 -11.46 -0.87
C GLU A 78 1.13 -10.62 -1.50
N VAL A 79 1.08 -9.32 -1.20
CA VAL A 79 0.18 -8.39 -1.90
C VAL A 79 0.83 -8.06 -3.23
N ILE A 80 0.14 -8.32 -4.34
CA ILE A 80 0.67 -8.09 -5.69
C ILE A 80 0.03 -6.88 -6.37
N ASP A 81 -1.19 -6.53 -5.99
CA ASP A 81 -1.88 -5.34 -6.46
C ASP A 81 -2.79 -4.81 -5.35
N SER A 82 -2.92 -3.48 -5.29
CA SER A 82 -3.82 -2.82 -4.36
C SER A 82 -4.23 -1.45 -4.88
N TYR A 83 -5.50 -1.11 -4.68
CA TYR A 83 -6.05 0.20 -4.97
C TYR A 83 -6.91 0.66 -3.79
N VAL A 84 -6.78 1.92 -3.41
CA VAL A 84 -7.46 2.48 -2.24
C VAL A 84 -8.21 3.73 -2.65
N VAL A 85 -9.46 3.83 -2.23
CA VAL A 85 -10.32 4.96 -2.54
C VAL A 85 -11.14 5.34 -1.32
N LYS A 86 -11.33 6.65 -1.13
CA LYS A 86 -12.17 7.17 -0.06
C LYS A 86 -13.64 6.85 -0.35
N ARG A 87 -14.35 6.27 0.61
CA ARG A 87 -15.80 6.08 0.51
C ARG A 87 -16.49 7.44 0.75
N PRO A 88 -17.45 7.84 -0.11
CA PRO A 88 -18.25 9.03 0.14
C PRO A 88 -19.04 8.92 1.45
N GLU A 89 -19.16 10.03 2.17
CA GLU A 89 -20.00 10.07 3.37
C GLU A 89 -21.47 9.77 3.03
N PRO A 90 -22.20 9.05 3.91
CA PRO A 90 -23.63 8.88 3.78
C PRO A 90 -24.32 10.24 3.61
N HIS A 91 -25.17 10.38 2.60
CA HIS A 91 -25.90 11.60 2.25
C HIS A 91 -25.07 12.79 1.72
N ASN A 92 -23.75 12.68 1.61
CA ASN A 92 -22.94 13.75 1.02
C ASN A 92 -22.82 13.58 -0.51
N THR A 93 -23.80 14.10 -1.22
CA THR A 93 -23.84 13.99 -2.69
C THR A 93 -22.67 14.69 -3.38
N SER A 94 -21.98 15.65 -2.75
CA SER A 94 -20.82 16.31 -3.38
C SER A 94 -19.65 15.35 -3.60
N GLN A 95 -19.52 14.32 -2.76
CA GLN A 95 -18.45 13.32 -2.81
C GLN A 95 -18.82 12.09 -3.66
N MET A 96 -20.09 11.94 -4.03
CA MET A 96 -20.59 10.77 -4.75
C MET A 96 -20.33 10.84 -6.26
N THR A 97 -20.03 9.69 -6.85
CA THR A 97 -20.05 9.50 -8.31
C THR A 97 -21.45 9.67 -8.90
N LYS A 98 -21.58 9.75 -10.23
CA LYS A 98 -22.89 9.82 -10.89
C LYS A 98 -23.77 8.61 -10.57
N LEU A 99 -23.19 7.41 -10.58
CA LEU A 99 -23.89 6.16 -10.26
C LEU A 99 -24.39 6.17 -8.81
N GLN A 100 -23.53 6.51 -7.85
CA GLN A 100 -23.90 6.60 -6.44
C GLN A 100 -24.98 7.66 -6.17
N LYS A 101 -24.95 8.80 -6.89
CA LYS A 101 -26.00 9.81 -6.80
C LYS A 101 -27.36 9.28 -7.28
N GLN A 102 -27.35 8.45 -8.32
CA GLN A 102 -28.56 7.82 -8.83
C GLN A 102 -29.09 6.79 -7.84
N GLU A 103 -28.25 5.86 -7.38
CA GLU A 103 -28.61 4.84 -6.38
C GLU A 103 -29.16 5.49 -5.10
N TYR A 104 -28.52 6.57 -4.64
CA TYR A 104 -28.97 7.34 -3.48
C TYR A 104 -30.35 7.99 -3.71
N LYS A 105 -30.61 8.55 -4.89
CA LYS A 105 -31.93 9.12 -5.21
C LYS A 105 -33.00 8.03 -5.22
N GLU A 106 -32.71 6.90 -5.85
CA GLU A 106 -33.62 5.75 -5.90
C GLU A 106 -33.90 5.18 -4.50
N GLU A 107 -32.88 5.09 -3.64
CA GLU A 107 -33.04 4.72 -2.23
C GLU A 107 -33.98 5.68 -1.51
N ILE A 108 -33.76 6.99 -1.61
CA ILE A 108 -34.61 7.99 -0.95
C ILE A 108 -36.05 7.94 -1.46
N GLU A 109 -36.28 7.72 -2.76
CA GLU A 109 -37.63 7.55 -3.31
C GLU A 109 -38.30 6.26 -2.82
N ARG A 110 -37.56 5.14 -2.77
CA ARG A 110 -38.06 3.89 -2.16
C ARG A 110 -38.48 4.10 -0.71
N ILE A 111 -37.67 4.83 0.05
CA ILE A 111 -37.95 5.15 1.45
C ILE A 111 -39.21 6.02 1.55
N LYS A 112 -39.34 7.06 0.72
CA LYS A 112 -40.54 7.91 0.71
C LYS A 112 -41.81 7.12 0.38
N ALA A 113 -41.73 6.14 -0.53
CA ALA A 113 -42.87 5.28 -0.86
C ALA A 113 -43.36 4.47 0.35
N LEU A 114 -42.47 4.12 1.29
CA LEU A 114 -42.88 3.46 2.55
C LEU A 114 -43.86 4.31 3.37
N LYS A 115 -43.87 5.64 3.22
CA LYS A 115 -44.81 6.49 3.94
C LYS A 115 -46.27 6.10 3.70
N THR A 116 -46.59 5.59 2.53
CA THR A 116 -47.94 5.14 2.17
C THR A 116 -48.12 3.63 2.31
N THR A 117 -47.10 2.82 2.02
CA THR A 117 -47.21 1.35 2.03
C THR A 117 -46.93 0.71 3.40
N ASP A 118 -45.97 1.23 4.15
CA ASP A 118 -45.64 0.79 5.52
C ASP A 118 -45.09 1.98 6.35
N PRO A 119 -46.00 2.74 7.01
CA PRO A 119 -45.61 3.91 7.79
C PRO A 119 -44.67 3.62 8.96
N ASN A 120 -44.65 2.38 9.48
CA ASN A 120 -43.76 2.01 10.57
C ASN A 120 -42.34 1.78 10.05
N ALA A 121 -42.19 1.07 8.94
CA ALA A 121 -40.89 0.94 8.26
C ALA A 121 -40.34 2.32 7.85
N TYR A 122 -41.19 3.21 7.32
CA TYR A 122 -40.80 4.59 7.01
C TYR A 122 -40.23 5.33 8.24
N LYS A 123 -40.90 5.24 9.39
CA LYS A 123 -40.42 5.89 10.63
C LYS A 123 -39.05 5.35 11.05
N GLN A 124 -38.85 4.03 11.02
CA GLN A 124 -37.57 3.41 11.37
C GLN A 124 -36.45 3.87 10.44
N GLU A 125 -36.73 3.92 9.15
CA GLU A 125 -35.76 4.30 8.15
C GLU A 125 -35.39 5.79 8.24
N MET A 126 -36.37 6.66 8.49
CA MET A 126 -36.11 8.08 8.77
C MET A 126 -35.31 8.28 10.06
N LEU A 127 -35.50 7.44 11.09
CA LEU A 127 -34.68 7.46 12.29
C LEU A 127 -33.23 7.04 11.99
N ARG A 128 -33.02 6.02 11.14
CA ARG A 128 -31.69 5.62 10.65
C ARG A 128 -30.98 6.79 9.96
N ILE A 129 -31.62 7.40 8.94
CA ILE A 129 -31.08 8.56 8.21
C ILE A 129 -30.76 9.71 9.17
N LYS A 130 -31.66 10.00 10.12
CA LYS A 130 -31.44 11.06 11.11
C LYS A 130 -30.25 10.78 12.01
N LYS A 131 -30.04 9.52 12.39
CA LYS A 131 -28.87 9.08 13.18
C LYS A 131 -27.59 9.20 12.37
N GLU A 132 -27.60 8.79 11.10
CA GLU A 132 -26.45 8.90 10.19
C GLU A 132 -26.04 10.35 9.94
N LYS A 133 -26.99 11.23 9.62
CA LYS A 133 -26.72 12.67 9.44
C LYS A 133 -26.20 13.38 10.69
N ARG A 134 -26.51 12.85 11.88
CA ARG A 134 -26.03 13.39 13.17
C ARG A 134 -24.70 12.77 13.60
N ALA A 135 -24.32 11.62 13.04
CA ALA A 135 -23.06 10.99 13.35
C ALA A 135 -21.91 11.91 12.89
N LYS A 136 -20.80 11.86 13.62
CA LYS A 136 -19.60 12.56 13.18
C LYS A 136 -19.14 11.94 11.86
N PRO A 137 -18.76 12.77 10.87
CA PRO A 137 -18.10 12.34 9.66
C PRO A 137 -16.98 11.34 9.95
N LYS A 138 -16.99 10.22 9.22
CA LYS A 138 -16.01 9.15 9.34
C LYS A 138 -15.17 9.10 8.08
N GLU A 139 -13.86 9.00 8.26
CA GLU A 139 -12.95 8.87 7.14
C GLU A 139 -12.86 7.40 6.71
N LEU A 140 -13.84 6.95 5.94
CA LEU A 140 -13.94 5.59 5.43
C LEU A 140 -13.20 5.42 4.11
N TYR A 141 -12.54 4.29 3.94
CA TYR A 141 -11.87 3.89 2.71
C TYR A 141 -12.27 2.47 2.32
N VAL A 142 -12.29 2.23 1.02
CA VAL A 142 -12.37 0.89 0.43
C VAL A 142 -10.99 0.53 -0.09
N VAL A 143 -10.50 -0.64 0.36
CA VAL A 143 -9.24 -1.22 -0.10
C VAL A 143 -9.58 -2.41 -0.98
N LEU A 144 -9.21 -2.31 -2.25
CA LEU A 144 -9.24 -3.40 -3.22
C LEU A 144 -7.84 -3.98 -3.34
N PHE A 145 -7.69 -5.29 -3.30
CA PHE A 145 -6.37 -5.90 -3.36
C PHE A 145 -6.41 -7.33 -3.89
N THR A 146 -5.27 -7.73 -4.48
CA THR A 146 -5.04 -9.11 -4.92
C THR A 146 -3.78 -9.63 -4.26
N THR A 147 -3.81 -10.89 -3.85
CA THR A 147 -2.67 -11.55 -3.22
C THR A 147 -2.18 -12.73 -4.04
N ARG A 148 -0.98 -13.19 -3.71
CA ARG A 148 -0.38 -14.39 -4.25
C ARG A 148 0.25 -15.19 -3.12
N ASN A 149 0.10 -16.50 -3.13
CA ASN A 149 0.82 -17.36 -2.21
C ASN A 149 2.34 -17.22 -2.42
N ALA A 150 3.10 -16.91 -1.36
CA ALA A 150 4.52 -16.64 -1.49
C ALA A 150 5.33 -17.87 -1.96
N LYS A 151 4.89 -19.09 -1.60
CA LYS A 151 5.56 -20.34 -1.93
C LYS A 151 5.14 -20.88 -3.28
N THR A 152 3.84 -21.05 -3.50
CA THR A 152 3.31 -21.70 -4.71
C THR A 152 3.19 -20.74 -5.89
N LYS A 153 3.29 -19.42 -5.64
CA LYS A 153 3.08 -18.36 -6.63
C LYS A 153 1.68 -18.36 -7.26
N VAL A 154 0.74 -19.12 -6.72
CA VAL A 154 -0.68 -19.09 -7.11
C VAL A 154 -1.29 -17.76 -6.69
N VAL A 155 -1.94 -17.08 -7.64
CA VAL A 155 -2.65 -15.82 -7.42
C VAL A 155 -4.04 -16.13 -6.87
N ASP A 156 -4.40 -15.43 -5.80
CA ASP A 156 -5.74 -15.55 -5.19
C ASP A 156 -6.76 -14.69 -5.93
N GLU A 157 -8.03 -14.97 -5.69
CA GLU A 157 -9.11 -14.09 -6.12
C GLU A 157 -8.98 -12.69 -5.50
N PRO A 158 -9.41 -11.65 -6.22
CA PRO A 158 -9.37 -10.28 -5.73
C PRO A 158 -10.36 -10.09 -4.58
N ARG A 159 -9.98 -9.24 -3.61
CA ARG A 159 -10.73 -9.04 -2.37
C ARG A 159 -10.89 -7.57 -2.05
N ALA A 160 -11.90 -7.27 -1.25
CA ALA A 160 -12.17 -5.92 -0.78
C ALA A 160 -12.47 -5.90 0.73
N PHE A 161 -12.08 -4.82 1.40
CA PHE A 161 -12.55 -4.52 2.75
C PHE A 161 -12.73 -3.02 2.96
N GLU A 162 -13.57 -2.67 3.94
CA GLU A 162 -13.75 -1.30 4.42
C GLU A 162 -12.84 -1.05 5.62
N CYS A 163 -12.20 0.12 5.66
CA CYS A 163 -11.49 0.58 6.84
C CYS A 163 -11.84 2.03 7.21
N GLU A 164 -11.72 2.36 8.49
CA GLU A 164 -11.86 3.70 9.04
C GLU A 164 -10.49 4.24 9.43
N VAL A 165 -10.16 5.43 8.95
CA VAL A 165 -8.97 6.16 9.35
C VAL A 165 -9.32 7.10 10.50
N LYS A 166 -8.59 6.98 11.61
CA LYS A 166 -8.76 7.80 12.81
C LYS A 166 -7.47 8.53 13.16
N LEU A 167 -7.61 9.72 13.70
CA LEU A 167 -6.51 10.44 14.33
C LEU A 167 -6.60 10.23 15.85
N VAL A 168 -5.70 9.41 16.38
CA VAL A 168 -5.60 9.12 17.81
C VAL A 168 -4.57 10.04 18.43
N LYS A 169 -4.96 10.73 19.48
CA LYS A 169 -4.08 11.67 20.17
C LYS A 169 -3.01 10.90 20.95
N ILE A 170 -1.73 11.12 20.63
CA ILE A 170 -0.61 10.58 21.41
C ILE A 170 -0.37 11.49 22.61
N ASN A 171 -0.29 12.79 22.38
CA ASN A 171 -0.06 13.81 23.40
C ASN A 171 -0.72 15.14 22.99
N LYS A 172 -0.52 16.23 23.75
CA LYS A 172 -1.14 17.54 23.46
C LYS A 172 -0.76 18.12 22.08
N LYS A 173 0.39 17.75 21.51
CA LYS A 173 0.95 18.32 20.28
C LYS A 173 0.98 17.33 19.11
N GLU A 174 0.72 16.05 19.35
CA GLU A 174 0.94 15.00 18.36
C GLU A 174 -0.23 14.02 18.32
N ASN A 175 -0.66 13.73 17.09
CA ASN A 175 -1.65 12.71 16.77
C ASN A 175 -1.00 11.64 15.89
N ARG A 176 -1.43 10.39 16.08
CA ARG A 176 -1.11 9.26 15.22
C ARG A 176 -2.31 8.91 14.36
N ARG A 177 -2.05 8.58 13.09
CA ARG A 177 -3.04 7.96 12.23
C ARG A 177 -3.16 6.48 12.55
N GLU A 178 -4.37 6.03 12.86
CA GLU A 178 -4.71 4.63 13.08
C GLU A 178 -5.74 4.17 12.04
N ILE A 179 -5.60 2.93 11.59
CA ILE A 179 -6.46 2.34 10.56
C ILE A 179 -7.13 1.10 11.14
N ASP A 180 -8.44 1.19 11.27
CA ASP A 180 -9.30 0.14 11.78
C ASP A 180 -10.02 -0.54 10.61
N ILE A 181 -9.84 -1.85 10.50
CA ILE A 181 -10.58 -2.66 9.53
C ILE A 181 -11.99 -2.85 10.09
N ILE A 182 -12.99 -2.50 9.29
CA ILE A 182 -14.40 -2.53 9.69
C ILE A 182 -15.05 -3.85 9.29
N LYS A 183 -14.99 -4.20 8.00
CA LYS A 183 -15.64 -5.41 7.47
C LYS A 183 -15.10 -5.81 6.10
N PRO A 184 -15.17 -7.10 5.73
CA PRO A 184 -15.02 -7.53 4.35
C PRO A 184 -16.13 -6.94 3.47
N LEU A 185 -15.82 -6.75 2.19
CA LEU A 185 -16.75 -6.26 1.18
C LEU A 185 -16.78 -7.20 -0.02
N ASP A 186 -17.87 -7.15 -0.78
CA ASP A 186 -17.97 -7.80 -2.08
C ASP A 186 -17.14 -7.04 -3.12
N TYR A 187 -16.12 -7.69 -3.69
CA TYR A 187 -15.19 -7.02 -4.60
C TYR A 187 -15.88 -6.52 -5.87
N ASP A 188 -16.73 -7.33 -6.48
CA ASP A 188 -17.37 -7.01 -7.75
C ASP A 188 -18.35 -5.84 -7.60
N HIS A 189 -19.11 -5.81 -6.51
CA HIS A 189 -20.00 -4.70 -6.18
C HIS A 189 -19.23 -3.39 -6.01
N GLU A 190 -18.15 -3.39 -5.23
CA GLU A 190 -17.35 -2.18 -5.00
C GLU A 190 -16.63 -1.74 -6.27
N MET A 191 -16.11 -2.68 -7.06
CA MET A 191 -15.39 -2.36 -8.30
C MET A 191 -16.28 -1.63 -9.32
N ARG A 192 -17.60 -1.85 -9.36
CA ARG A 192 -18.50 -1.17 -10.31
C ARG A 192 -18.39 0.35 -10.25
N TRP A 193 -18.40 0.93 -9.05
CA TRP A 193 -18.32 2.38 -8.90
C TRP A 193 -16.86 2.87 -8.82
N ILE A 194 -15.96 2.04 -8.26
CA ILE A 194 -14.54 2.39 -8.12
C ILE A 194 -13.84 2.43 -9.47
N LYS A 195 -14.22 1.56 -10.42
CA LYS A 195 -13.59 1.46 -11.74
C LYS A 195 -13.52 2.81 -12.46
N VAL A 196 -14.58 3.62 -12.40
CA VAL A 196 -14.62 4.94 -13.05
C VAL A 196 -13.57 5.90 -12.46
N ILE A 197 -13.27 5.76 -11.18
CA ILE A 197 -12.26 6.56 -10.48
C ILE A 197 -10.87 6.01 -10.82
N LYS A 198 -10.70 4.69 -10.67
CA LYS A 198 -9.43 4.00 -10.96
C LYS A 198 -8.96 4.23 -12.39
N ASP A 199 -9.85 4.09 -13.38
CA ASP A 199 -9.49 4.29 -14.79
C ASP A 199 -9.00 5.74 -15.05
N LYS A 200 -9.55 6.74 -14.35
CA LYS A 200 -9.09 8.13 -14.45
C LYS A 200 -7.71 8.32 -13.80
N ASP A 201 -7.50 7.72 -12.64
CA ASP A 201 -6.22 7.78 -11.94
C ASP A 201 -5.12 7.07 -12.74
N ASP A 202 -5.41 5.90 -13.30
CA ASP A 202 -4.49 5.14 -14.15
C ASP A 202 -4.10 5.94 -15.40
N GLN A 203 -5.07 6.60 -16.06
CA GLN A 203 -4.79 7.50 -17.18
C GLN A 203 -3.94 8.70 -16.79
N ALA A 204 -4.21 9.33 -15.64
CA ALA A 204 -3.43 10.45 -15.14
C ALA A 204 -1.99 10.02 -14.81
N TYR A 205 -1.84 8.84 -14.19
CA TYR A 205 -0.55 8.25 -13.86
C TYR A 205 0.26 7.93 -15.12
N ALA A 206 -0.36 7.30 -16.13
CA ALA A 206 0.30 6.98 -17.39
C ALA A 206 0.84 8.25 -18.09
N LYS A 207 0.03 9.31 -18.18
CA LYS A 207 0.46 10.60 -18.74
C LYS A 207 1.64 11.20 -17.98
N LYS A 208 1.62 11.13 -16.65
CA LYS A 208 2.72 11.61 -15.80
C LYS A 208 4.00 10.80 -16.02
N LEU A 209 3.88 9.48 -16.10
CA LEU A 209 5.01 8.58 -16.34
C LEU A 209 5.66 8.85 -17.70
N GLU A 210 4.87 9.07 -18.75
CA GLU A 210 5.39 9.46 -20.07
C GLU A 210 6.09 10.82 -20.03
N ALA A 211 5.52 11.81 -19.34
CA ALA A 211 6.13 13.13 -19.18
C ALA A 211 7.47 13.04 -18.43
N ASP A 212 7.53 12.23 -17.38
CA ASP A 212 8.75 12.02 -16.59
C ASP A 212 9.82 11.27 -17.39
N LYS A 213 9.46 10.25 -18.17
CA LYS A 213 10.38 9.58 -19.12
C LYS A 213 10.95 10.56 -20.14
N LYS A 214 10.11 11.42 -20.74
CA LYS A 214 10.56 12.46 -21.69
C LYS A 214 11.50 13.47 -21.02
N ARG A 215 11.24 13.86 -19.78
CA ARG A 215 12.11 14.77 -19.00
C ARG A 215 13.46 14.12 -18.70
N GLN A 216 13.46 12.85 -18.30
CA GLN A 216 14.70 12.09 -18.04
C GLN A 216 15.54 11.95 -19.30
N GLN A 217 14.92 11.60 -20.42
CA GLN A 217 15.60 11.49 -21.71
C GLN A 217 16.26 12.81 -22.13
N LYS A 218 15.53 13.93 -22.07
CA LYS A 218 16.09 15.26 -22.36
C LYS A 218 17.21 15.65 -21.39
N ALA A 219 17.14 15.24 -20.13
CA ALA A 219 18.20 15.51 -19.16
C ALA A 219 19.48 14.71 -19.48
N ILE A 220 19.35 13.47 -19.94
CA ILE A 220 20.46 12.64 -20.41
C ILE A 220 21.10 13.25 -21.66
N GLU A 221 20.29 13.62 -22.66
CA GLU A 221 20.77 14.26 -23.90
C GLU A 221 21.52 15.57 -23.62
N ARG A 222 21.00 16.42 -22.73
CA ARG A 222 21.66 17.67 -22.31
C ARG A 222 23.00 17.41 -21.61
N LYS A 223 23.09 16.36 -20.78
CA LYS A 223 24.36 15.98 -20.13
C LYS A 223 25.37 15.50 -21.16
N GLN A 224 24.96 14.66 -22.10
CA GLN A 224 25.84 14.17 -23.16
C GLN A 224 26.34 15.31 -24.05
N ALA A 225 25.47 16.23 -24.45
CA ALA A 225 25.86 17.39 -25.25
C ALA A 225 26.86 18.31 -24.53
N LYS A 226 26.73 18.47 -23.20
CA LYS A 226 27.70 19.23 -22.39
C LYS A 226 29.07 18.52 -22.32
N LEU A 227 29.08 17.20 -22.13
CA LEU A 227 30.31 16.40 -22.10
C LEU A 227 31.05 16.48 -23.44
N ASN A 228 30.32 16.31 -24.56
CA ASN A 228 30.91 16.40 -25.90
C ASN A 228 31.46 17.81 -26.19
N LYS A 229 30.78 18.88 -25.75
CA LYS A 229 31.29 20.25 -25.87
C LYS A 229 32.57 20.49 -25.05
N ALA A 230 32.64 19.93 -23.84
CA ALA A 230 33.82 20.05 -22.99
C ALA A 230 35.04 19.30 -23.59
N GLN A 231 34.81 18.12 -24.19
CA GLN A 231 35.84 17.36 -24.88
C GLN A 231 36.37 18.08 -26.14
N ASN A 232 35.50 18.73 -26.91
CA ASN A 232 35.91 19.49 -28.09
C ASN A 232 36.62 20.82 -27.79
N GLN A 233 36.62 21.29 -26.54
CA GLN A 233 37.35 22.49 -26.11
C GLN A 233 38.71 22.19 -25.48
N THR A 234 39.01 20.90 -25.24
CA THR A 234 40.27 20.44 -24.63
C THR A 234 41.23 19.78 -25.63
N ASN A 235 40.82 19.66 -26.89
CA ASN A 235 41.64 19.31 -28.06
C ASN A 235 41.83 20.55 -28.95
#